data_AF-A0A2W2FMN1-F1
#
_entry.id   AF-A0A2W2FMN1-F1
#
_cell.length_a   1.000
_cell.length_b   1.000
_cell.length_c   1.000
_cell.angle_alpha   90.00
_cell.angle_beta   90.00
_cell.angle_gamma   90.00
#
_symmetry.space_group_name_H-M   'P 1'
#
loop_
_entity.id
_entity.type
_entity.pdbx_description
1 polymer ?
#
loop_
_entity_poly.entity_id
_entity_poly.type
_entity_poly.pdbx_seq_one_letter_code
_entity_poly.pdbx_strand_id
1 'polypeptide(L)'
;FTGDTIFVTPGEDRLTFVWSAPNRLPLPERDVRRVVDAVAPYDFDRIYGGWWTPVLREGAKGALRSSADRYIEFLRGEARTG
;
A
#
# COMPACT_ATOMS: atom_id res chain seq x y z
N PHE A 1 0.70 9.65 12.45
CA PHE A 1 1.48 9.30 11.23
C PHE A 1 0.48 9.17 10.10
N THR A 2 0.24 10.26 9.36
CA THR A 2 -0.79 10.34 8.32
C THR A 2 -0.18 11.02 7.09
N GLY A 3 -0.42 10.46 5.92
CA GLY A 3 -0.21 11.14 4.64
C GLY A 3 0.46 10.27 3.59
N ASP A 4 1.77 10.08 3.72
CA ASP A 4 2.62 9.78 2.55
C ASP A 4 3.15 8.35 2.48
N THR A 5 2.49 7.39 3.14
CA THR A 5 3.03 6.01 3.23
C THR A 5 2.29 5.02 2.34
N ILE A 6 0.99 5.18 2.12
CA ILE A 6 0.19 4.32 1.23
C ILE A 6 -0.21 5.14 0.00
N PHE A 7 0.09 4.63 -1.18
CA PHE A 7 -0.34 5.24 -2.44
C PHE A 7 -1.19 4.25 -3.23
N VAL A 8 -2.33 4.70 -3.74
CA VAL A 8 -3.10 3.95 -4.73
C VAL A 8 -2.35 4.05 -6.06
N THR A 9 -2.12 2.92 -6.74
CA THR A 9 -1.42 2.90 -8.02
C THR A 9 -2.34 3.37 -9.15
N PRO A 10 -1.79 3.87 -10.27
CA PRO A 10 -2.56 4.05 -11.49
C PRO A 10 -3.31 2.75 -11.84
N GLY A 11 -4.61 2.83 -12.12
CA GLY A 11 -5.49 1.67 -12.30
C GLY A 11 -6.47 1.41 -11.15
N GLU A 12 -6.29 2.07 -9.99
CA GLU A 12 -7.24 2.04 -8.85
C GLU A 12 -7.51 0.64 -8.27
N ASP A 13 -6.64 -0.33 -8.54
CA ASP A 13 -6.80 -1.74 -8.15
C ASP A 13 -5.76 -2.21 -7.10
N ARG A 14 -4.67 -1.45 -6.90
CA ARG A 14 -3.54 -1.83 -6.03
C ARG A 14 -3.00 -0.65 -5.24
N LEU A 15 -2.22 -0.97 -4.23
CA LEU A 15 -1.51 -0.02 -3.38
C LEU A 15 0.00 -0.24 -3.46
N THR A 16 0.76 0.81 -3.16
CA THR A 16 2.21 0.76 -2.94
C THR A 16 2.59 1.51 -1.68
N PHE A 17 3.79 1.23 -1.16
CA PHE A 17 4.29 1.78 0.09
C PHE A 17 5.59 2.54 -0.15
N VAL A 18 5.70 3.76 0.37
CA VAL A 18 6.86 4.61 0.11
C VAL A 18 7.25 5.35 1.38
N TRP A 19 8.54 5.39 1.70
CA TRP A 19 9.06 6.21 2.79
C TRP A 19 9.26 7.67 2.35
N SER A 20 9.72 7.87 1.12
CA SER A 20 9.89 9.19 0.51
C SER A 20 9.50 9.15 -0.97
N ALA A 21 8.32 9.70 -1.31
CA ALA A 21 7.85 9.79 -2.70
C ALA A 21 8.76 10.64 -3.60
N PRO A 22 9.27 11.81 -3.17
CA PRO A 22 10.20 12.60 -3.98
C PRO A 22 11.49 11.84 -4.31
N ASN A 23 12.00 11.05 -3.37
CA ASN A 23 13.25 10.29 -3.53
C ASN A 23 13.02 8.85 -4.00
N ARG A 24 11.77 8.44 -4.25
CA ARG A 24 11.37 7.08 -4.66
C ARG A 24 11.91 5.98 -3.74
N LEU A 25 11.98 6.25 -2.44
CA LEU A 25 12.54 5.31 -1.48
C LEU A 25 11.46 4.37 -0.96
N PRO A 26 11.65 3.03 -1.08
CA PRO A 26 10.68 2.06 -0.60
C PRO A 26 10.55 2.11 0.93
N LEU A 27 9.35 1.79 1.42
CA LEU A 27 9.14 1.60 2.84
C LEU A 27 9.72 0.24 3.28
N PRO A 28 10.46 0.14 4.40
CA PRO A 28 10.95 -1.15 4.88
C PRO A 28 9.81 -2.13 5.22
N GLU A 29 10.04 -3.44 5.05
CA GLU A 29 9.04 -4.49 5.33
C GLU A 29 8.37 -4.34 6.71
N ARG A 30 9.17 -4.10 7.76
CA ARG A 30 8.65 -3.97 9.14
C ARG A 30 7.57 -2.88 9.24
N ASP A 31 7.76 -1.79 8.50
CA ASP A 31 6.93 -0.60 8.55
C ASP A 31 5.68 -0.83 7.69
N VAL A 32 5.80 -1.56 6.56
CA VAL A 32 4.65 -2.05 5.78
C VAL A 32 3.73 -2.91 6.64
N ARG A 33 4.28 -3.90 7.37
CA ARG A 33 3.49 -4.75 8.28
C ARG A 33 2.79 -3.94 9.35
N ARG A 34 3.51 -3.00 9.99
CA ARG A 34 2.95 -2.11 11.01
C ARG A 34 1.78 -1.28 10.47
N VAL A 35 1.86 -0.80 9.23
CA VAL A 35 0.77 -0.07 8.58
C VAL A 35 -0.45 -0.96 8.39
N VAL A 36 -0.27 -2.19 7.88
CA VAL A 36 -1.37 -3.15 7.69
C VAL A 36 -2.02 -3.52 9.02
N ASP A 37 -1.23 -3.82 10.04
CA ASP A 37 -1.71 -4.20 11.37
C ASP A 37 -2.45 -3.05 12.06
N ALA A 38 -1.97 -1.82 11.88
CA ALA A 38 -2.61 -0.63 12.45
C ALA A 38 -4.00 -0.39 11.87
N VAL A 39 -4.23 -0.73 10.60
CA VAL A 39 -5.53 -0.50 9.94
C VAL A 39 -6.46 -1.71 9.97
N ALA A 40 -5.94 -2.91 10.22
CA ALA A 40 -6.70 -4.16 10.24
C ALA A 40 -7.98 -4.14 11.12
N PRO A 41 -8.01 -3.48 12.31
CA PRO A 41 -9.20 -3.44 13.16
C PRO A 41 -10.34 -2.57 12.63
N TYR A 42 -10.08 -1.63 11.73
CA TYR A 42 -11.11 -0.71 11.25
C TYR A 42 -11.89 -1.33 10.09
N ASP A 43 -13.20 -1.18 10.06
CA ASP A 43 -14.00 -1.50 8.87
C ASP A 43 -13.97 -0.34 7.88
N PHE A 44 -13.18 -0.53 6.83
CA PHE A 44 -13.09 0.36 5.70
C PHE A 44 -13.17 -0.45 4.41
N ASP A 45 -13.86 0.10 3.43
CA ASP A 45 -13.97 -0.49 2.09
C ASP A 45 -13.38 0.44 1.00
N ARG A 46 -12.90 1.62 1.40
CA ARG A 46 -12.37 2.65 0.52
C ARG A 46 -11.05 3.20 1.00
N ILE A 47 -10.12 3.47 0.08
CA ILE A 47 -8.87 4.18 0.34
C ILE A 47 -8.76 5.36 -0.63
N TYR A 48 -8.55 6.54 -0.06
CA TYR A 48 -8.31 7.77 -0.82
C TYR A 48 -6.80 7.99 -0.96
N GLY A 49 -6.31 8.10 -2.20
CA GLY A 49 -4.93 8.54 -2.44
C GLY A 49 -4.70 9.97 -1.94
N GLY A 50 -3.43 10.34 -1.76
CA GLY A 50 -3.04 11.65 -1.22
C GLY A 50 -3.50 12.88 -2.02
N TRP A 51 -4.05 12.70 -3.22
CA TRP A 51 -4.47 13.79 -4.12
C TRP A 51 -5.79 13.49 -4.85
N TRP A 52 -6.89 13.28 -4.12
CA TRP A 52 -8.29 13.14 -4.62
C TRP A 52 -8.58 11.95 -5.56
N THR A 53 -7.67 11.60 -6.45
CA THR A 53 -7.58 10.43 -7.32
C THR A 53 -6.10 10.04 -7.44
N PRO A 54 -5.74 8.74 -7.49
CA PRO A 54 -6.60 7.57 -7.56
C PRO A 54 -7.24 7.17 -6.21
N VAL A 55 -8.44 6.58 -6.30
CA VAL A 55 -9.23 6.09 -5.16
C VAL A 55 -9.56 4.62 -5.38
N LEU A 56 -9.37 3.81 -4.35
CA LEU A 56 -9.84 2.43 -4.35
C LEU A 56 -11.26 2.42 -3.75
N ARG A 57 -12.27 2.14 -4.59
CA ARG A 57 -13.70 2.38 -4.30
C ARG A 57 -14.39 1.25 -3.52
N GLU A 58 -13.83 0.06 -3.57
CA GLU A 58 -14.34 -1.16 -2.92
C GLU A 58 -13.19 -2.16 -2.72
N GLY A 59 -13.36 -3.12 -1.80
CA GLY A 59 -12.40 -4.20 -1.58
C GLY A 59 -11.11 -3.75 -0.91
N ALA A 60 -11.11 -2.60 -0.24
CA ALA A 60 -9.87 -1.96 0.20
C ALA A 60 -9.01 -2.77 1.17
N LYS A 61 -9.62 -3.53 2.07
CA LYS A 61 -8.88 -4.46 2.95
C LYS A 61 -8.16 -5.55 2.16
N GLY A 62 -8.84 -6.13 1.18
CA GLY A 62 -8.27 -7.20 0.34
C GLY A 62 -7.15 -6.67 -0.56
N ALA A 63 -7.38 -5.52 -1.19
CA ALA A 63 -6.38 -4.85 -2.02
C ALA A 63 -5.15 -4.44 -1.19
N LEU A 64 -5.35 -3.92 0.03
CA LEU A 64 -4.25 -3.56 0.93
C LEU A 64 -3.40 -4.78 1.30
N ARG A 65 -4.03 -5.87 1.75
CA ARG A 65 -3.31 -7.08 2.16
C ARG A 65 -2.53 -7.68 0.99
N SER A 66 -3.19 -7.89 -0.15
CA SER A 66 -2.55 -8.49 -1.32
C SER A 66 -1.43 -7.62 -1.90
N SER A 67 -1.58 -6.29 -1.85
CA SER A 67 -0.54 -5.36 -2.26
C SER A 67 0.65 -5.37 -1.29
N ALA A 68 0.40 -5.44 0.02
CA ALA A 68 1.44 -5.54 1.03
C ALA A 68 2.26 -6.83 0.89
N ASP A 69 1.58 -7.98 0.71
CA ASP A 69 2.24 -9.27 0.53
C ASP A 69 3.16 -9.25 -0.70
N ARG A 70 2.63 -8.80 -1.86
CA ARG A 70 3.43 -8.67 -3.10
C ARG A 70 4.59 -7.68 -2.95
N TYR A 71 4.38 -6.59 -2.23
CA TYR A 71 5.43 -5.60 -1.99
C TYR A 71 6.55 -6.18 -1.12
N ILE A 72 6.22 -6.98 -0.10
CA ILE A 72 7.19 -7.67 0.75
C ILE A 72 7.95 -8.75 -0.04
N GLU A 73 7.27 -9.54 -0.87
CA GLU A 73 7.91 -10.48 -1.80
C GLU A 73 8.94 -9.76 -2.68
N PHE A 74 8.61 -8.56 -3.18
CA PHE A 74 9.53 -7.76 -3.98
C PHE A 74 10.75 -7.30 -3.17
N LEU A 75 10.55 -6.79 -1.95
CA LEU A 75 11.66 -6.38 -1.07
C LEU A 75 12.61 -7.53 -0.73
N ARG A 76 12.09 -8.76 -0.68
CA ARG A 76 12.88 -9.97 -0.40
C ARG A 76 13.54 -10.57 -1.65
N GLY A 77 13.22 -10.06 -2.84
CA GLY A 77 13.68 -10.65 -4.11
C GLY A 77 12.98 -11.96 -4.49
N GLU A 78 11.81 -12.22 -3.89
CA GLU A 78 10.99 -13.43 -4.10
C GLU A 78 9.86 -13.20 -5.11
N ALA A 79 9.57 -11.93 -5.43
CA ALA A 79 8.53 -11.57 -6.39
C ALA A 79 8.83 -12.15 -7.77
N ARG A 80 7.87 -12.88 -8.32
CA ARG A 80 7.93 -13.39 -9.69
C ARG A 80 7.92 -12.21 -10.66
N THR A 81 9.03 -11.97 -11.34
CA THR A 81 9.08 -11.13 -12.54
C THR A 81 8.28 -11.83 -13.62
N GLY A 82 7.12 -11.25 -13.96
CA GLY A 82 6.33 -11.64 -15.13
C GLY A 82 6.94 -11.11 -16.41
#